data_AF-A0A3D6BNI6-F1
#
_entry.id   AF-A0A3D6BNI6-F1
#
_cell.length_a   1.000
_cell.length_b   1.000
_cell.length_c   1.000
_cell.angle_alpha   90.00
_cell.angle_beta   90.00
_cell.angle_gamma   90.00
#
_symmetry.space_group_name_H-M   'P 1'
#
loop_
_entity.id
_entity.type
_entity.pdbx_description
1 polymer ?
#
loop_
_entity_poly.entity_id
_entity_poly.type
_entity_poly.pdbx_seq_one_letter_code
_entity_poly.pdbx_strand_id
1 'polypeptide(L)'
;QELKLTEIKATQKLKEDQIAGKVAWEASAVDQMKGSWKDEVALVVLLAPAVLSFIPGMTEYVKQGFIALQETPTYYQHLLYIAISASFGIKGASGAMKLFGKKK
;
A
#
# COMPACT_ATOMS: atom_id res chain seq x y z
N GLN A 1 -47.71 -3.44 -16.24
CA GLN A 1 -47.01 -4.40 -15.36
C GLN A 1 -45.57 -4.66 -15.83
N GLU A 2 -45.28 -4.57 -17.13
CA GLU A 2 -43.94 -4.79 -17.70
C GLU A 2 -42.87 -3.80 -17.20
N LEU A 3 -43.18 -2.50 -17.06
CA LEU A 3 -42.21 -1.48 -16.59
C LEU A 3 -41.58 -1.81 -15.22
N LYS A 4 -42.38 -2.32 -14.28
CA LYS A 4 -41.90 -2.74 -12.95
C LYS A 4 -40.97 -3.95 -13.06
N LEU A 5 -41.25 -4.86 -13.98
CA LEU A 5 -40.40 -6.03 -14.23
C LEU A 5 -39.04 -5.60 -14.80
N THR A 6 -39.02 -4.59 -15.68
CA THR A 6 -37.81 -4.04 -16.27
C THR A 6 -36.96 -3.29 -15.25
N GLU A 7 -37.59 -2.49 -14.37
CA GLU A 7 -36.90 -1.82 -13.26
C GLU A 7 -36.29 -2.82 -12.27
N ILE A 8 -37.03 -3.87 -11.91
CA ILE A 8 -36.55 -4.92 -11.00
C ILE A 8 -35.35 -5.64 -11.63
N LYS A 9 -35.42 -6.00 -12.92
CA LYS A 9 -34.31 -6.63 -13.65
C LYS A 9 -33.08 -5.72 -13.76
N ALA A 10 -33.28 -4.44 -14.05
CA ALA A 10 -32.19 -3.46 -14.11
C ALA A 10 -31.53 -3.26 -12.72
N THR A 11 -32.33 -3.23 -11.66
CA THR A 11 -31.85 -3.11 -10.28
C THR A 11 -31.11 -4.36 -9.81
N GLN A 12 -31.58 -5.56 -10.20
CA GLN A 12 -30.88 -6.81 -9.94
C GLN A 12 -29.55 -6.86 -10.67
N LYS A 13 -29.52 -6.53 -11.96
CA LYS A 13 -28.30 -6.53 -12.76
C LYS A 13 -27.26 -5.52 -12.24
N LEU A 14 -27.68 -4.33 -11.81
CA LEU A 14 -26.81 -3.35 -11.16
C LEU A 14 -26.21 -3.88 -9.86
N LYS A 15 -26.99 -4.58 -9.04
CA LYS A 15 -26.49 -5.20 -7.80
C LYS A 15 -25.52 -6.33 -8.09
N GLU A 16 -25.82 -7.17 -9.09
CA GLU A 16 -24.92 -8.23 -9.54
C GLU A 16 -23.59 -7.66 -10.07
N ASP A 17 -23.64 -6.61 -10.89
CA ASP A 17 -22.45 -5.93 -11.42
C ASP A 17 -21.63 -5.25 -10.31
N GLN A 18 -22.28 -4.67 -9.29
CA GLN A 18 -21.61 -4.10 -8.12
C GLN A 18 -20.93 -5.17 -7.27
N ILE A 19 -21.58 -6.32 -7.06
CA ILE A 19 -21.00 -7.46 -6.33
C ILE A 19 -19.83 -8.04 -7.12
N ALA A 20 -20.01 -8.27 -8.43
CA ALA A 20 -18.96 -8.76 -9.32
C ALA A 20 -17.78 -7.79 -9.38
N GLY A 21 -18.04 -6.48 -9.45
CA GLY A 21 -17.02 -5.43 -9.41
C GLY A 21 -16.25 -5.39 -8.08
N LYS A 22 -16.94 -5.54 -6.94
CA LYS A 22 -16.30 -5.66 -5.62
C LYS A 22 -15.44 -6.91 -5.52
N VAL A 23 -15.94 -8.07 -5.96
CA VAL A 23 -15.20 -9.32 -5.93
C VAL A 23 -13.98 -9.27 -6.86
N ALA A 24 -14.11 -8.69 -8.05
CA ALA A 24 -13.00 -8.48 -8.97
C ALA A 24 -11.97 -7.48 -8.41
N TRP A 25 -12.42 -6.43 -7.73
CA TRP A 25 -11.55 -5.49 -7.04
C TRP A 25 -10.79 -6.14 -5.88
N GLU A 26 -11.47 -6.89 -5.01
CA GLU A 26 -10.84 -7.66 -3.93
C GLU A 26 -9.84 -8.68 -4.49
N ALA A 27 -10.22 -9.43 -5.53
CA ALA A 27 -9.34 -10.41 -6.18
C ALA A 27 -8.12 -9.74 -6.84
N SER A 28 -8.30 -8.61 -7.51
CA SER A 28 -7.18 -7.87 -8.11
C SER A 28 -6.28 -7.18 -7.07
N ALA A 29 -6.82 -6.76 -5.94
CA ALA A 29 -6.05 -6.25 -4.81
C ALA A 29 -5.20 -7.37 -4.18
N VAL A 30 -5.79 -8.55 -3.98
CA VAL A 30 -5.08 -9.75 -3.49
C VAL A 30 -4.03 -10.25 -4.50
N ASP A 31 -4.32 -10.20 -5.80
CA ASP A 31 -3.38 -10.59 -6.85
C ASP A 31 -2.23 -9.58 -7.01
N GLN A 32 -2.51 -8.28 -6.83
CA GLN A 32 -1.48 -7.23 -6.72
C GLN A 32 -0.61 -7.40 -5.47
N MET A 33 -1.17 -7.89 -4.36
CA MET A 33 -0.38 -8.25 -3.18
C MET A 33 0.55 -9.44 -3.43
N LYS A 34 0.14 -10.42 -4.25
CA LYS A 34 0.98 -11.59 -4.61
C LYS A 34 2.17 -11.28 -5.52
N GLY A 35 2.23 -10.10 -6.13
CA GLY A 35 3.13 -9.82 -7.25
C GLY A 35 4.56 -9.40 -6.90
N SER A 36 4.84 -8.92 -5.68
CA SER A 36 6.13 -8.29 -5.37
C SER A 36 6.65 -8.62 -3.97
N TRP A 37 7.38 -9.74 -3.88
CA TRP A 37 8.09 -10.15 -2.67
C TRP A 37 9.04 -9.06 -2.13
N LYS A 38 9.54 -8.17 -3.00
CA LYS A 38 10.41 -7.04 -2.61
C LYS A 38 9.65 -5.99 -1.82
N ASP A 39 8.38 -5.75 -2.18
CA ASP A 39 7.54 -4.75 -1.52
C ASP A 39 7.04 -5.29 -0.18
N GLU A 40 6.75 -6.59 -0.11
CA GLU A 40 6.48 -7.28 1.16
C GLU A 40 7.68 -7.22 2.10
N VAL A 41 8.91 -7.43 1.61
CA VAL A 41 10.13 -7.31 2.43
C VAL A 41 10.33 -5.88 2.93
N ALA A 42 10.16 -4.86 2.08
CA ALA A 42 10.27 -3.46 2.50
C ALA A 42 9.21 -3.07 3.54
N LEU A 43 7.97 -3.56 3.36
CA LEU A 43 6.88 -3.38 4.31
C LEU A 43 7.19 -4.06 5.65
N VAL A 44 7.70 -5.29 5.64
CA VAL A 44 8.10 -6.02 6.85
C VAL A 44 9.23 -5.30 7.57
N VAL A 45 10.26 -4.84 6.86
CA VAL A 45 11.39 -4.10 7.46
C VAL A 45 10.94 -2.81 8.15
N LEU A 46 9.91 -2.13 7.62
CA LEU A 46 9.36 -0.92 8.23
C LEU A 46 8.37 -1.20 9.37
N LEU A 47 7.52 -2.21 9.23
CA LEU A 47 6.50 -2.54 10.24
C LEU A 47 7.05 -3.35 11.41
N ALA A 48 8.07 -4.18 11.19
CA ALA A 48 8.66 -5.01 12.25
C ALA A 48 9.09 -4.19 13.48
N PRO A 49 9.90 -3.12 13.38
CA PRO A 49 10.27 -2.31 14.54
C PRO A 49 9.06 -1.58 15.17
N ALA A 50 8.06 -1.22 14.37
CA ALA A 50 6.83 -0.59 14.89
C ALA A 50 6.02 -1.56 15.76
N VAL A 51 5.84 -2.81 15.33
CA VAL A 51 5.14 -3.85 16.11
C VAL A 51 5.96 -4.27 17.34
N LEU A 52 7.26 -4.48 17.17
CA LEU A 52 8.17 -4.88 18.26
C LEU A 52 8.24 -3.83 19.38
N SER A 53 7.99 -2.55 19.08
CA SER A 53 7.97 -1.48 20.09
C SER A 53 6.89 -1.67 21.16
N PHE A 54 5.82 -2.42 20.86
CA PHE A 54 4.73 -2.72 21.79
C PHE A 54 4.93 -4.00 22.60
N ILE A 55 5.99 -4.77 22.31
CA ILE A 55 6.30 -6.01 23.03
C ILE A 55 7.26 -5.68 24.19
N PRO A 56 6.85 -5.90 25.46
CA PRO A 56 7.73 -5.69 26.61
C PRO A 56 9.03 -6.51 26.47
N GLY A 57 10.18 -5.87 26.66
CA GLY A 57 11.50 -6.50 26.53
C GLY A 57 12.12 -6.41 25.12
N MET A 58 11.35 -6.05 24.09
CA MET A 58 11.87 -5.85 22.72
C MET A 58 12.17 -4.38 22.41
N THR A 59 11.56 -3.44 23.15
CA THR A 59 11.69 -1.99 22.93
C THR A 59 13.15 -1.50 22.97
N GLU A 60 13.99 -2.04 23.86
CA GLU A 60 15.40 -1.65 23.94
C GLU A 60 16.17 -2.05 22.68
N TYR A 61 15.94 -3.26 22.14
CA TYR A 61 16.57 -3.70 20.90
C TYR A 61 16.14 -2.87 19.69
N VAL A 62 14.86 -2.49 19.62
CA VAL A 62 14.36 -1.58 18.58
C VAL A 62 15.05 -0.22 18.67
N LYS A 63 15.18 0.34 19.88
CA LYS A 63 15.86 1.61 20.11
C LYS A 63 17.34 1.56 19.73
N GLN A 64 18.07 0.53 20.16
CA GLN A 64 19.47 0.31 19.80
C GLN A 64 19.65 0.13 18.28
N GLY A 65 18.74 -0.58 17.63
CA GLY A 65 18.71 -0.73 16.18
C GLY A 65 18.58 0.62 15.45
N PHE A 66 17.69 1.50 15.90
CA PHE A 66 17.56 2.84 15.33
C PHE A 66 18.80 3.71 15.57
N ILE A 67 19.44 3.61 16.73
CA ILE A 67 20.71 4.31 17.01
C ILE A 67 21.80 3.84 16.03
N ALA A 68 21.96 2.52 15.85
CA ALA A 68 22.91 1.97 14.90
C ALA A 68 22.62 2.42 13.45
N LEU A 69 21.34 2.53 13.07
CA LEU A 69 20.96 3.07 11.76
C LEU A 69 21.33 4.55 11.60
N GLN A 70 21.21 5.36 12.66
CA GLN A 70 21.62 6.77 12.64
C GLN A 70 23.13 6.95 12.49
N GLU A 71 23.93 6.02 13.03
CA GLU A 71 25.40 6.03 12.92
C GLU A 71 25.91 5.60 11.55
N THR A 72 25.05 5.03 10.70
CA THR A 72 25.46 4.64 9.34
C THR A 72 25.86 5.86 8.51
N PRO A 73 26.84 5.72 7.59
CA PRO A 73 27.25 6.81 6.72
C PRO A 73 26.10 7.39 5.89
N THR A 74 26.12 8.70 5.66
CA THR A 74 25.07 9.43 4.95
C THR A 74 24.72 8.81 3.59
N TYR A 75 25.72 8.36 2.81
CA TYR A 75 25.47 7.75 1.50
C TYR A 75 24.60 6.48 1.61
N TYR A 76 24.79 5.69 2.68
CA TYR A 76 24.05 4.45 2.90
C TYR A 76 22.59 4.74 3.25
N GLN A 77 22.35 5.73 4.11
CA GLN A 77 20.99 6.18 4.44
C GLN A 77 20.24 6.65 3.19
N HIS A 78 20.90 7.37 2.29
CA HIS A 78 20.31 7.82 1.03
C HIS A 78 19.93 6.66 0.11
N LEU A 79 20.79 5.64 -0.01
CA LEU A 79 20.49 4.44 -0.79
C LEU A 79 19.29 3.67 -0.21
N LEU A 80 19.21 3.57 1.12
CA LEU A 80 18.06 2.99 1.82
C LEU A 80 16.77 3.75 1.53
N TYR A 81 16.78 5.08 1.61
CA TYR A 81 15.60 5.89 1.30
C TYR A 81 15.14 5.74 -0.15
N ILE A 82 16.07 5.68 -1.11
CA ILE A 82 15.75 5.48 -2.53
C ILE A 82 15.15 4.09 -2.75
N ALA A 83 15.75 3.05 -2.18
CA ALA A 83 15.27 1.67 -2.30
C ALA A 83 13.85 1.53 -1.73
N ILE A 84 13.61 2.07 -0.54
CA ILE A 84 12.28 2.08 0.10
C ILE A 84 11.28 2.87 -0.75
N SER A 85 11.64 4.08 -1.19
CA SER A 85 10.76 4.91 -2.03
C SER A 85 10.38 4.22 -3.34
N ALA A 86 11.31 3.47 -3.94
CA ALA A 86 11.07 2.68 -5.13
C ALA A 86 10.16 1.47 -4.85
N SER A 87 10.36 0.75 -3.74
CA SER A 87 9.52 -0.38 -3.32
C SER A 87 8.07 0.00 -3.00
N PHE A 88 7.83 1.17 -2.40
CA PHE A 88 6.45 1.61 -2.16
C PHE A 88 5.73 2.12 -3.41
N GLY A 89 6.38 2.02 -4.57
CA GLY A 89 5.82 2.49 -5.82
C GLY A 89 5.39 3.95 -5.72
N ILE A 90 6.08 4.75 -4.89
CA ILE A 90 5.94 6.20 -4.89
C ILE A 90 6.41 6.63 -6.28
N LYS A 91 5.48 6.57 -7.23
CA LYS A 91 5.45 7.33 -8.47
C LYS A 91 5.26 8.80 -8.09
N GLY A 92 6.04 9.30 -7.14
CA GLY A 92 5.97 10.64 -6.57
C GLY A 92 6.24 11.73 -7.59
N ALA A 93 6.77 11.38 -8.75
CA ALA A 93 6.84 12.30 -9.88
C ALA A 93 5.53 12.35 -10.69
N SER A 94 4.83 11.24 -10.96
CA SER A 94 3.66 11.27 -11.86
C SER A 94 2.31 11.47 -11.17
N GLY A 95 2.17 11.03 -9.91
CA GLY A 95 0.99 11.28 -9.09
C GLY A 95 0.95 12.71 -8.51
N ALA A 96 2.09 13.19 -8.01
CA ALA A 96 2.21 14.56 -7.52
C ALA A 96 2.13 15.58 -8.68
N MET A 97 2.74 15.32 -9.84
CA MET A 97 2.60 16.20 -11.00
C MET A 97 1.15 16.28 -11.52
N LYS A 98 0.32 15.25 -11.34
CA LYS A 98 -1.13 15.34 -11.65
C LYS A 98 -1.91 16.16 -10.61
N LEU A 99 -1.50 16.15 -9.35
CA LEU A 99 -2.09 16.97 -8.28
C LEU A 99 -1.64 18.44 -8.37
N PHE A 100 -0.39 18.70 -8.78
CA PHE A 100 0.17 20.04 -8.97
C PHE A 100 -0.04 20.61 -10.38
N GLY A 101 -0.33 19.77 -11.37
CA GLY A 101 -0.54 20.15 -12.78
C GLY A 101 -1.94 20.69 -13.09
N LYS A 102 -2.85 20.77 -12.11
CA LYS A 102 -4.18 21.35 -12.29
C LYS A 102 -4.25 22.79 -11.75
N LYS A 103 -3.40 23.66 -12.30
CA LYS A 103 -3.60 25.12 -12.29
C LYS A 103 -3.14 25.72 -13.62
N LYS A 104 -4.00 25.64 -14.62
CA LYS A 104 -4.48 26.76 -15.44
C LYS A 104 -5.54 26.25 -16.40
#